data_AF-A0A518B848-F1
#
_entry.id   AF-A0A518B848-F1
#
_cell.length_a   1.000
_cell.length_b   1.000
_cell.length_c   1.000
_cell.angle_alpha   90.00
_cell.angle_beta   90.00
_cell.angle_gamma   90.00
#
_symmetry.space_group_name_H-M   'P 1'
#
loop_
_entity.id
_entity.type
_entity.pdbx_description
1 polymer ?
#
loop_
_entity_poly.entity_id
_entity_poly.type
_entity_poly.pdbx_seq_one_letter_code
_entity_poly.pdbx_strand_id
1 'polypeptide(L)'
;MCMTCRSDRKRVWGPRTDIPELPEVWVGRWIRLLRCLECETLWVASPFEPYASFPYLVVWDRTIEEFASVHAVDDGALCHEWLQAEIRVRMKTAELADIDASRRHDTRSGGHYGFDHFEEENPVDLSAYLKPSP
;
A
#
# COMPACT_ATOMS: atom_id res chain seq x y z
N MET A 1 -14.63 -15.88 -0.02
CA MET A 1 -13.16 -15.87 -0.21
C MET A 1 -12.91 -15.28 -1.58
N CYS A 2 -12.14 -14.20 -1.65
CA CYS A 2 -11.90 -13.48 -2.91
C CYS A 2 -10.72 -14.11 -3.64
N MET A 3 -10.93 -14.55 -4.88
CA MET A 3 -9.86 -15.16 -5.67
C MET A 3 -8.99 -14.12 -6.38
N THR A 4 -9.54 -12.95 -6.67
CA THR A 4 -8.85 -11.85 -7.35
C THR A 4 -7.80 -11.21 -6.47
N CYS A 5 -8.20 -10.53 -5.37
CA CYS A 5 -7.24 -9.79 -4.53
C CYS A 5 -6.83 -10.51 -3.24
N ARG A 6 -7.54 -11.59 -2.87
CA ARG A 6 -7.27 -12.41 -1.68
C ARG A 6 -7.26 -11.62 -0.38
N SER A 7 -8.05 -10.55 -0.27
CA SER A 7 -8.07 -9.65 0.90
C SER A 7 -8.46 -10.34 2.21
N ASP A 8 -9.10 -11.51 2.16
CA ASP A 8 -9.40 -12.35 3.32
C ASP A 8 -8.16 -13.02 3.93
N ARG A 9 -7.05 -13.07 3.20
CA ARG A 9 -5.79 -13.73 3.62
C ARG A 9 -4.57 -12.84 3.49
N LYS A 10 -4.61 -11.88 2.56
CA LYS A 10 -3.53 -10.94 2.28
C LYS A 10 -3.93 -9.54 2.62
N ARG A 11 -3.00 -8.84 3.24
CA ARG A 11 -3.14 -7.45 3.62
C ARG A 11 -2.11 -6.53 2.98
N VAL A 12 -1.08 -7.13 2.40
CA VAL A 12 -0.03 -6.48 1.62
C VAL A 12 0.36 -7.40 0.45
N TRP A 13 0.67 -6.81 -0.70
CA TRP A 13 1.37 -7.46 -1.80
C TRP A 13 2.75 -6.83 -1.94
N GLY A 14 3.77 -7.69 -1.98
CA GLY A 14 5.14 -7.28 -2.29
C GLY A 14 5.31 -6.97 -3.79
N PRO A 15 6.49 -6.44 -4.18
CA PRO A 15 6.78 -5.96 -5.53
C PRO A 15 7.03 -7.13 -6.50
N ARG A 16 5.95 -7.77 -6.96
CA ARG A 16 5.97 -9.00 -7.77
C ARG A 16 5.29 -8.82 -9.13
N THR A 17 5.46 -9.81 -9.99
CA THR A 17 4.83 -9.87 -11.31
C THR A 17 3.41 -10.44 -11.30
N ASP A 18 2.99 -11.10 -10.21
CA ASP A 18 1.67 -11.72 -10.04
C ASP A 18 0.77 -10.95 -9.06
N ILE A 19 1.06 -9.66 -8.84
CA ILE A 19 0.16 -8.74 -8.15
C ILE A 19 -1.15 -8.68 -8.96
N PRO A 20 -2.33 -8.73 -8.31
CA PRO A 20 -3.59 -8.62 -9.02
C PRO A 20 -3.71 -7.27 -9.74
N GLU A 21 -4.15 -7.30 -11.00
CA GLU A 21 -4.55 -6.12 -11.74
C GLU A 21 -5.92 -5.66 -11.25
N LEU A 22 -5.96 -4.51 -10.58
CA LEU A 22 -7.16 -3.93 -10.00
C LEU A 22 -7.44 -2.58 -10.67
N PRO A 23 -8.70 -2.28 -11.04
CA PRO A 23 -9.04 -0.98 -11.61
C PRO A 23 -8.80 0.16 -10.62
N GLU A 24 -8.26 1.26 -11.14
CA GLU A 24 -8.07 2.51 -10.43
C GLU A 24 -9.43 3.18 -10.19
N VAL A 25 -9.70 3.55 -8.95
CA VAL A 25 -10.88 4.36 -8.57
C VAL A 25 -10.49 5.77 -8.14
N TRP A 26 -9.20 5.99 -7.84
CA TRP A 26 -8.62 7.31 -7.59
C TRP A 26 -7.15 7.32 -7.97
N VAL A 27 -6.69 8.42 -8.57
CA VAL A 27 -5.27 8.65 -8.88
C VAL A 27 -4.85 9.99 -8.31
N GLY A 28 -3.78 9.94 -7.52
CA GLY A 28 -3.13 11.07 -6.89
C GLY A 28 -1.67 11.18 -7.30
N ARG A 29 -0.94 12.10 -6.67
CA ARG A 29 0.49 12.27 -6.95
C ARG A 29 1.28 11.06 -6.43
N TRP A 30 1.75 10.22 -7.36
CA TRP A 30 2.50 8.99 -7.08
C TRP A 30 1.78 7.97 -6.20
N ILE A 31 0.47 8.12 -5.99
CA ILE A 31 -0.32 7.18 -5.20
C ILE A 31 -1.68 6.93 -5.84
N ARG A 32 -2.16 5.71 -5.74
CA ARG A 32 -3.39 5.25 -6.38
C ARG A 32 -4.25 4.51 -5.38
N LEU A 33 -5.56 4.64 -5.54
CA LEU A 33 -6.55 3.79 -4.89
C LEU A 33 -7.15 2.87 -5.94
N LEU A 34 -7.06 1.57 -5.68
CA LEU A 34 -7.54 0.51 -6.55
C LEU A 34 -8.72 -0.20 -5.87
N ARG A 35 -9.66 -0.74 -6.64
CA ARG A 35 -10.81 -1.49 -6.11
C ARG A 35 -10.87 -2.89 -6.69
N CYS A 36 -10.95 -3.90 -5.83
CA CYS A 36 -11.29 -5.24 -6.29
C CYS A 36 -12.77 -5.31 -6.67
N LEU A 37 -13.09 -5.67 -7.92
CA LEU A 37 -14.49 -5.78 -8.37
C LEU A 37 -15.22 -7.01 -7.81
N GLU A 38 -14.49 -8.00 -7.30
CA GLU A 38 -15.07 -9.24 -6.75
C GLU A 38 -15.55 -9.06 -5.30
N CYS A 39 -14.75 -8.41 -4.45
CA CYS A 39 -15.03 -8.28 -3.02
C CYS A 39 -15.03 -6.82 -2.52
N GLU A 40 -14.94 -5.87 -3.43
CA GLU A 40 -14.99 -4.42 -3.19
C GLU A 40 -13.88 -3.84 -2.32
N THR A 41 -12.92 -4.67 -1.88
CA THR A 41 -11.78 -4.22 -1.07
C THR A 41 -10.96 -3.19 -1.83
N LEU A 42 -10.62 -2.12 -1.12
CA LEU A 42 -9.76 -1.06 -1.61
C LEU A 42 -8.29 -1.34 -1.29
N TRP A 43 -7.41 -0.97 -2.21
CA TRP A 43 -5.98 -1.15 -2.09
C TRP A 43 -5.26 0.13 -2.49
N VAL A 44 -4.35 0.60 -1.63
CA VAL A 44 -3.47 1.71 -1.95
C VAL A 44 -2.21 1.19 -2.61
N ALA A 45 -1.79 1.84 -3.69
CA ALA A 45 -0.57 1.49 -4.41
C ALA A 45 0.28 2.73 -4.70
N SER A 46 1.60 2.59 -4.52
CA SER A 46 2.62 3.55 -4.96
C SER A 46 3.76 2.80 -5.65
N PRO A 47 4.29 3.29 -6.78
CA PRO A 47 5.58 2.85 -7.28
C PRO A 47 6.71 3.44 -6.43
N PHE A 48 7.65 2.62 -5.98
CA PHE A 48 8.86 3.08 -5.30
C PHE A 48 10.04 3.15 -6.28
N GLU A 49 10.90 4.16 -6.16
CA GLU A 49 12.10 4.30 -7.01
C GLU A 49 13.21 3.29 -6.60
N PRO A 50 14.39 3.23 -7.25
CA PRO A 50 14.90 4.03 -8.38
C PRO A 50 14.27 3.69 -9.74
N TYR A 51 13.40 2.67 -9.84
CA TYR A 51 12.88 2.22 -11.14
C TYR A 51 11.36 2.25 -11.29
N ALA A 52 10.60 2.60 -10.23
CA ALA A 52 9.14 2.70 -10.24
C ALA A 52 8.41 1.46 -10.83
N SER A 53 9.09 0.31 -10.87
CA SER A 53 8.67 -0.80 -11.74
C SER A 53 7.74 -1.78 -11.05
N PHE A 54 7.66 -1.73 -9.72
CA PHE A 54 6.90 -2.72 -8.95
C PHE A 54 6.14 -2.01 -7.82
N PRO A 55 4.81 -1.92 -7.92
CA PRO A 55 4.03 -1.32 -6.86
C PRO A 55 3.97 -2.27 -5.66
N TYR A 56 3.86 -1.71 -4.47
CA TYR A 56 3.30 -2.42 -3.33
C TYR A 56 1.82 -2.11 -3.28
N LEU A 57 1.00 -3.07 -2.86
CA LEU A 57 -0.40 -2.84 -2.57
C LEU A 57 -0.64 -3.09 -1.08
N VAL A 58 -1.31 -2.18 -0.41
CA VAL A 58 -1.76 -2.35 0.99
C VAL A 58 -3.26 -2.14 1.05
N VAL A 59 -3.96 -2.99 1.81
CA VAL A 59 -5.41 -2.85 2.00
C VAL A 59 -5.74 -1.52 2.66
N TRP A 60 -6.71 -0.81 2.10
CA TRP A 60 -7.34 0.39 2.68
C TRP A 60 -8.67 -0.01 3.33
N ASP A 61 -8.73 -0.06 4.66
CA ASP A 61 -9.95 -0.42 5.41
C ASP A 61 -10.93 0.75 5.61
N ARG A 62 -10.85 1.74 4.74
CA ARG A 62 -11.54 3.03 4.84
C ARG A 62 -12.27 3.32 3.53
N THR A 63 -13.09 4.36 3.47
CA THR A 63 -13.83 4.71 2.26
C THR A 63 -12.97 5.46 1.23
N ILE A 64 -13.51 5.62 0.02
CA ILE A 64 -12.89 6.43 -1.05
C ILE A 64 -12.86 7.90 -0.63
N GLU A 65 -13.90 8.38 0.06
CA GLU A 65 -14.02 9.76 0.55
C GLU A 65 -13.01 10.06 1.66
N GLU A 66 -12.76 9.08 2.54
CA GLU A 66 -11.69 9.18 3.55
C GLU A 66 -10.32 9.25 2.86
N PHE A 67 -10.07 8.42 1.83
CA PHE A 67 -8.83 8.49 1.06
C PHE A 67 -8.64 9.87 0.41
N ALA A 68 -9.68 10.39 -0.26
CA ALA A 68 -9.65 11.70 -0.88
C ALA A 68 -9.42 12.82 0.15
N SER A 69 -10.00 12.70 1.35
CA SER A 69 -9.82 13.65 2.44
C SER A 69 -8.38 13.69 2.94
N VAL A 70 -7.76 12.52 3.17
CA VAL A 70 -6.36 12.42 3.59
C VAL A 70 -5.43 12.92 2.48
N HIS A 71 -5.68 12.51 1.23
CA HIS A 71 -4.89 12.97 0.09
C HIS A 71 -4.91 14.50 -0.05
N ALA A 72 -6.05 15.14 0.21
CA ALA A 72 -6.20 16.59 0.07
C ALA A 72 -5.41 17.40 1.12
N VAL A 73 -4.92 16.78 2.20
CA VAL A 73 -4.15 17.48 3.25
C VAL A 73 -2.82 18.01 2.71
N ASP A 74 -2.13 17.21 1.91
CA ASP A 74 -0.76 17.48 1.46
C ASP A 74 -0.44 16.92 0.07
N ASP A 75 -1.46 16.83 -0.80
CA ASP A 75 -1.33 16.31 -2.16
C ASP A 75 -0.78 14.87 -2.22
N GLY A 76 -1.20 14.05 -1.25
CA GLY A 76 -0.92 12.62 -1.20
C GLY A 76 0.39 12.23 -0.52
N ALA A 77 1.19 13.17 -0.03
CA ALA A 77 2.40 12.87 0.73
C ALA A 77 2.09 12.06 2.01
N LEU A 78 1.04 12.40 2.74
CA LEU A 78 0.60 11.70 3.94
C LEU A 78 0.11 10.29 3.62
N CYS A 79 -0.60 10.11 2.51
CA CYS A 79 -1.01 8.77 2.07
C CYS A 79 0.21 7.92 1.68
N HIS A 80 1.25 8.53 1.11
CA HIS A 80 2.49 7.84 0.75
C HIS A 80 3.28 7.43 1.99
N GLU A 81 3.40 8.31 2.99
CA GLU A 81 4.03 8.01 4.27
C GLU A 81 3.27 6.90 5.02
N TRP A 82 1.94 6.98 5.06
CA TRP A 82 1.09 5.94 5.61
C TRP A 82 1.32 4.59 4.91
N LEU A 83 1.36 4.58 3.58
CA LEU A 83 1.61 3.36 2.81
C LEU A 83 2.96 2.74 3.18
N GLN A 84 4.03 3.54 3.29
CA GLN A 84 5.35 3.06 3.70
C GLN A 84 5.36 2.48 5.12
N ALA A 85 4.67 3.12 6.06
CA ALA A 85 4.50 2.61 7.42
C ALA A 85 3.77 1.26 7.42
N GLU A 86 2.67 1.15 6.67
CA GLU A 86 1.90 -0.09 6.59
C GLU A 86 2.66 -1.23 5.90
N ILE A 87 3.48 -0.93 4.89
CA ILE A 87 4.37 -1.94 4.28
C ILE A 87 5.31 -2.50 5.37
N ARG A 88 5.99 -1.64 6.15
CA ARG A 88 6.86 -2.09 7.25
C ARG A 88 6.13 -2.98 8.26
N VAL A 89 4.92 -2.62 8.64
CA VAL A 89 4.13 -3.42 9.60
C VAL A 89 3.69 -4.74 8.98
N ARG A 90 3.05 -4.72 7.81
CA ARG A 90 2.37 -5.89 7.23
C ARG A 90 3.32 -6.88 6.57
N MET A 91 4.48 -6.43 6.09
CA MET A 91 5.47 -7.33 5.48
C MET A 91 6.05 -8.32 6.50
N LYS A 92 6.06 -8.01 7.80
CA LYS A 92 6.47 -8.93 8.87
C LYS A 92 5.66 -10.23 8.89
N THR A 93 4.39 -10.17 8.48
CA THR A 93 3.45 -11.30 8.47
C THR A 93 2.95 -11.65 7.07
N ALA A 94 3.60 -11.12 6.03
CA ALA A 94 3.24 -11.42 4.65
C ALA A 94 3.64 -12.86 4.27
N GLU A 95 3.15 -13.33 3.12
CA GLU A 95 3.60 -14.61 2.60
C GLU A 95 5.10 -14.55 2.25
N LEU A 96 5.80 -15.68 2.41
CA LEU A 96 7.25 -15.77 2.19
C LEU A 96 7.68 -15.23 0.82
N ALA A 97 6.90 -15.51 -0.23
CA ALA A 97 7.21 -15.04 -1.57
C ALA A 97 7.11 -13.50 -1.72
N ASP A 98 6.25 -12.84 -0.94
CA ASP A 98 6.17 -11.38 -0.90
C ASP A 98 7.37 -10.80 -0.14
N ILE A 99 7.75 -11.42 0.99
CA ILE A 99 8.95 -11.07 1.77
C ILE A 99 10.21 -11.17 0.91
N ASP A 100 10.39 -12.28 0.20
CA ASP A 100 11.54 -12.49 -0.67
C ASP A 100 11.58 -11.49 -1.84
N ALA A 101 10.42 -11.12 -2.38
CA ALA A 101 10.34 -10.09 -3.41
C ALA A 101 10.73 -8.71 -2.87
N SER A 102 10.28 -8.36 -1.65
CA SER A 102 10.65 -7.14 -0.96
C SER A 102 12.17 -7.07 -0.72
N ARG A 103 12.79 -8.14 -0.23
CA ARG A 103 14.26 -8.22 -0.03
C ARG A 103 15.05 -8.05 -1.32
N ARG A 104 14.60 -8.69 -2.41
CA ARG A 104 15.20 -8.52 -3.74
C ARG A 104 15.08 -7.09 -4.24
N HIS A 105 13.93 -6.46 -4.03
CA HIS A 105 13.73 -5.06 -4.36
C HIS A 105 14.69 -4.18 -3.56
N ASP A 106 14.79 -4.39 -2.24
CA ASP A 106 15.69 -3.62 -1.37
C ASP A 106 17.16 -3.75 -1.77
N THR A 107 17.62 -4.97 -2.03
CA THR A 107 18.98 -5.24 -2.53
C THR A 107 19.27 -4.50 -3.83
N ARG A 108 18.30 -4.46 -4.77
CA ARG A 108 18.44 -3.74 -6.05
C ARG A 108 18.43 -2.24 -5.87
N SER A 109 17.71 -1.74 -4.87
CA SER A 109 17.60 -0.32 -4.55
C SER A 109 18.72 0.16 -3.62
N GLY A 110 19.71 -0.67 -3.31
CA GLY A 110 20.84 -0.31 -2.45
C GLY A 110 20.43 0.09 -1.02
N GLY A 111 19.32 -0.45 -0.52
CA GLY A 111 18.81 -0.10 0.81
C GLY A 111 18.07 1.24 0.90
N HIS A 112 17.93 1.99 -0.21
CA HIS A 112 17.25 3.29 -0.21
C HIS A 112 15.76 3.25 0.15
N TYR A 113 15.15 2.06 0.07
CA TYR A 113 13.76 1.83 0.43
C TYR A 113 13.63 0.80 1.55
N GLY A 114 14.69 0.64 2.35
CA GLY A 114 14.88 -0.37 3.40
C GLY A 114 13.66 -0.59 4.28
N PHE A 115 12.69 -1.36 3.77
CA PHE A 115 11.61 -1.91 4.56
C PHE A 115 12.17 -2.97 5.53
N ASP A 116 13.37 -3.50 5.24
CA ASP A 116 14.08 -4.51 6.04
C ASP A 116 14.51 -4.03 7.44
N HIS A 117 14.48 -2.72 7.73
CA HIS A 117 14.56 -2.20 9.09
C HIS A 117 13.16 -2.17 9.73
N PHE A 118 12.56 -3.36 9.88
CA PHE A 118 11.24 -3.57 10.49
C PHE A 118 11.17 -3.23 11.99
N GLU A 119 12.19 -2.57 12.54
CA GLU A 119 12.39 -2.38 13.98
C GLU A 119 11.57 -1.21 14.56
N GLU A 120 11.21 -0.20 13.77
CA GLU A 120 10.38 0.92 14.24
C GLU A 120 8.95 0.86 13.72
N GLU A 121 8.03 0.53 14.63
CA GLU A 121 6.59 0.73 14.45
C GLU A 121 6.27 2.20 14.70
N ASN A 122 6.37 3.02 13.66
CA ASN A 122 5.77 4.35 13.66
C ASN A 122 4.51 4.30 12.78
N PRO A 123 3.36 3.82 13.32
CA PRO A 123 2.11 3.87 12.58
C PRO A 123 1.74 5.33 12.33
N VAL A 124 1.36 5.66 11.09
CA VAL A 124 0.81 6.96 10.76
C VAL A 124 -0.66 6.99 11.17
N ASP A 125 -0.97 7.75 12.23
CA ASP A 125 -2.36 7.93 12.65
C ASP A 125 -3.08 8.90 11.72
N LEU A 126 -3.95 8.35 10.88
CA LEU A 126 -4.77 9.13 9.97
C LEU A 126 -6.00 9.75 10.64
N SER A 127 -6.32 9.40 11.89
CA SER A 127 -7.58 9.78 12.56
C SER A 127 -7.82 11.29 12.59
N ALA A 128 -6.75 12.09 12.73
CA ALA A 128 -6.80 13.54 12.74
C ALA A 128 -7.21 14.17 11.39
N TYR A 129 -7.15 13.41 10.30
CA TYR A 129 -7.35 13.90 8.92
C TYR A 129 -8.64 13.38 8.28
N LEU A 130 -9.34 12.50 8.99
CA LEU A 130 -10.63 11.99 8.54
C LEU A 130 -11.69 13.03 8.86
N LYS A 131 -12.32 13.55 7.81
CA LYS A 131 -13.55 14.32 8.01
C LYS A 131 -14.63 13.35 8.47
N PRO A 132 -15.43 13.71 9.50
CA PRO A 132 -16.60 12.90 9.83
C PRO A 132 -17.48 12.79 8.59
N SER A 133 -17.85 11.57 8.22
CA SER A 133 -18.85 11.34 7.17
C SER A 133 -20.15 12.06 7.59
N PRO A 134 -20.79 12.84 6.70
CA PRO A 134 -22.04 13.53 6.99
C PRO A 134 -23.20 12.56 7.28
#